data_AF-A0A969L3D5-F1
#
_entry.id   AF-A0A969L3D5-F1
#
_cell.length_a   1.000
_cell.length_b   1.000
_cell.length_c   1.000
_cell.angle_alpha   90.00
_cell.angle_beta   90.00
_cell.angle_gamma   90.00
#
_symmetry.space_group_name_H-M   'P 1'
#
loop_
_entity.id
_entity.type
_entity.pdbx_description
1 polymer ?
#
loop_
_entity_poly.entity_id
_entity_poly.type
_entity_poly.pdbx_seq_one_letter_code
_entity_poly.pdbx_strand_id
1 'polypeptide(L)'
;MTIQATGKFEAKSWDEQPYDESEGGPKLSRGTMTNAFSGDIAGEGKMTALMAYRADGAISFVALEQVTGQVRDCPGSFVLQHSGVFELNQGTAHAAWRVTPGSGAGDLRGLSGQGGYVWDRQQHGQTTPFTLDYDLEPSSAEAVVAGIGAELADSEINGLSLTPARSTFEISGWDQTPLDEPAAGPKLARATVKKIFRGDLEGESIAELLLCQADDGSAGYVALERVVGRLAGRTGSFVVQHNAISSGAAQNGVWFVVPGSATGDLRGLRGQAEYRHDEHGAVFNLDYAFAPDGV
;
A
#
# COMPACT_ATOMS: atom_id res chain seq x y z
N MET A 1 4.12 -7.45 -25.13
CA MET A 1 3.22 -6.46 -25.76
C MET A 1 2.12 -6.26 -24.77
N THR A 2 2.02 -5.08 -24.18
CA THR A 2 1.08 -4.85 -23.09
C THR A 2 -0.36 -5.03 -23.57
N ILE A 3 -1.11 -5.88 -22.87
CA ILE A 3 -2.49 -6.23 -23.13
C ILE A 3 -3.35 -5.58 -22.05
N GLN A 4 -4.47 -4.98 -22.42
CA GLN A 4 -5.44 -4.50 -21.45
C GLN A 4 -6.51 -5.57 -21.19
N ALA A 5 -6.69 -5.93 -19.91
CA ALA A 5 -7.84 -6.64 -19.38
C ALA A 5 -8.82 -5.64 -18.77
N THR A 6 -10.11 -5.86 -19.01
CA THR A 6 -11.20 -5.08 -18.44
C THR A 6 -12.22 -5.99 -17.78
N GLY A 7 -12.89 -5.49 -16.75
CA GLY A 7 -13.91 -6.26 -16.08
C GLY A 7 -14.54 -5.49 -14.95
N LYS A 8 -15.15 -6.26 -14.06
CA LYS A 8 -15.77 -5.75 -12.84
C LYS A 8 -15.59 -6.72 -11.68
N PHE A 9 -15.52 -6.20 -10.47
CA PHE A 9 -15.63 -7.00 -9.26
C PHE A 9 -16.78 -6.55 -8.37
N GLU A 10 -17.25 -7.45 -7.51
CA GLU A 10 -18.29 -7.19 -6.51
C GLU A 10 -17.81 -7.69 -5.15
N ALA A 11 -17.87 -6.82 -4.14
CA ALA A 11 -17.60 -7.18 -2.75
C ALA A 11 -18.69 -8.10 -2.19
N LYS A 12 -18.29 -9.28 -1.72
CA LYS A 12 -19.20 -10.31 -1.18
C LYS A 12 -19.25 -10.35 0.34
N SER A 13 -18.19 -9.88 0.99
CA SER A 13 -18.10 -9.81 2.44
C SER A 13 -17.25 -8.62 2.86
N TRP A 14 -17.45 -8.16 4.09
CA TRP A 14 -16.58 -7.19 4.74
C TRP A 14 -16.56 -7.48 6.23
N ASP A 15 -15.38 -7.71 6.78
CA ASP A 15 -15.14 -7.74 8.22
C ASP A 15 -13.97 -6.80 8.53
N GLU A 16 -14.23 -5.78 9.34
CA GLU A 16 -13.25 -4.76 9.70
C GLU A 16 -13.15 -4.64 11.22
N GLN A 17 -11.92 -4.59 11.70
CA GLN A 17 -11.61 -4.38 13.10
C GLN A 17 -10.56 -3.27 13.26
N PRO A 18 -10.76 -2.30 14.18
CA PRO A 18 -9.70 -1.36 14.54
C PRO A 18 -8.54 -2.10 15.20
N TYR A 19 -7.32 -1.62 14.96
CA TYR A 19 -6.12 -2.11 15.66
C TYR A 19 -5.33 -0.98 16.34
N ASP A 20 -5.61 0.27 15.98
CA ASP A 20 -5.00 1.44 16.61
C ASP A 20 -6.01 2.60 16.64
N GLU A 21 -6.37 3.00 17.86
CA GLU A 21 -7.28 4.10 18.16
C GLU A 21 -6.59 5.16 19.04
N SER A 22 -5.26 5.28 18.93
CA SER A 22 -4.47 6.22 19.73
C SER A 22 -4.99 7.65 19.63
N GLU A 23 -5.14 8.31 20.77
CA GLU A 23 -5.71 9.66 20.87
C GLU A 23 -4.99 10.68 19.96
N GLY A 24 -5.78 11.54 19.33
CA GLY A 24 -5.30 12.70 18.58
C GLY A 24 -4.87 12.43 17.14
N GLY A 25 -4.70 11.17 16.71
CA GLY A 25 -4.40 10.80 15.32
C GLY A 25 -5.51 9.95 14.66
N PRO A 26 -5.35 9.57 13.38
CA PRO A 26 -6.38 8.84 12.64
C PRO A 26 -6.62 7.46 13.26
N LYS A 27 -7.86 6.96 13.29
CA LYS A 27 -8.14 5.54 13.55
C LYS A 27 -7.44 4.71 12.48
N LEU A 28 -6.80 3.60 12.85
CA LEU A 28 -6.32 2.60 11.91
C LEU A 28 -7.10 1.29 12.09
N SER A 29 -7.54 0.71 10.99
CA SER A 29 -8.26 -0.57 10.99
C SER A 29 -7.75 -1.53 9.92
N ARG A 30 -8.05 -2.80 10.14
CA ARG A 30 -7.77 -3.89 9.21
C ARG A 30 -9.09 -4.50 8.75
N GLY A 31 -9.28 -4.57 7.44
CA GLY A 31 -10.43 -5.17 6.79
C GLY A 31 -10.07 -6.46 6.07
N THR A 32 -10.99 -7.41 6.03
CA THR A 32 -10.92 -8.59 5.16
C THR A 32 -12.16 -8.69 4.30
N MET A 33 -11.97 -9.06 3.04
CA MET A 33 -13.02 -9.03 2.01
C MET A 33 -12.83 -10.15 1.01
N THR A 34 -13.93 -10.73 0.57
CA THR A 34 -13.97 -11.55 -0.65
C THR A 34 -14.59 -10.76 -1.78
N ASN A 35 -13.95 -10.75 -2.94
CA ASN A 35 -14.45 -10.14 -4.16
C ASN A 35 -14.73 -11.22 -5.22
N ALA A 36 -15.79 -11.04 -6.00
CA ALA A 36 -16.06 -11.86 -7.18
C ALA A 36 -15.72 -11.07 -8.45
N PHE A 37 -14.75 -11.54 -9.23
CA PHE A 37 -14.30 -10.94 -10.48
C PHE A 37 -15.04 -11.53 -11.69
N SER A 38 -15.34 -10.69 -12.67
CA SER A 38 -15.91 -11.08 -13.97
C SER A 38 -15.45 -10.17 -15.10
N GLY A 39 -15.44 -10.69 -16.33
CA GLY A 39 -14.89 -10.01 -17.52
C GLY A 39 -13.65 -10.74 -18.02
N ASP A 40 -12.63 -9.99 -18.44
CA ASP A 40 -11.34 -10.57 -18.83
C ASP A 40 -10.61 -11.22 -17.66
N ILE A 41 -10.91 -10.83 -16.41
CA ILE A 41 -10.48 -11.55 -15.21
C ILE A 41 -11.74 -12.12 -14.56
N ALA A 42 -11.78 -13.43 -14.35
CA ALA A 42 -12.90 -14.12 -13.73
C ALA A 42 -12.39 -15.01 -12.60
N GLY A 43 -13.03 -14.95 -11.44
CA GLY A 43 -12.59 -15.70 -10.27
C GLY A 43 -13.00 -15.07 -8.94
N GLU A 44 -12.30 -15.49 -7.89
CA GLU A 44 -12.46 -14.97 -6.53
C GLU A 44 -11.18 -14.27 -6.08
N GLY A 45 -11.33 -13.10 -5.46
CA GLY A 45 -10.26 -12.39 -4.76
C GLY A 45 -10.47 -12.46 -3.26
N LYS A 46 -9.42 -12.75 -2.50
CA LYS A 46 -9.39 -12.65 -1.04
C LYS A 46 -8.45 -11.53 -0.65
N MET A 47 -9.01 -10.45 -0.12
CA MET A 47 -8.31 -9.23 0.22
C MET A 47 -8.15 -9.06 1.72
N THR A 48 -6.97 -8.60 2.13
CA THR A 48 -6.75 -7.94 3.42
C THR A 48 -6.34 -6.51 3.17
N ALA A 49 -6.99 -5.54 3.82
CA ALA A 49 -6.73 -4.12 3.68
C ALA A 49 -6.34 -3.48 5.03
N LEU A 50 -5.48 -2.47 4.97
CA LEU A 50 -5.16 -1.58 6.08
C LEU A 50 -5.67 -0.17 5.73
N MET A 51 -6.35 0.47 6.66
CA MET A 51 -7.04 1.74 6.44
C MET A 51 -6.68 2.78 7.50
N ALA A 52 -6.45 4.01 7.07
CA ALA A 52 -6.28 5.19 7.92
C ALA A 52 -7.44 6.17 7.70
N TYR A 53 -8.20 6.45 8.76
CA TYR A 53 -9.38 7.34 8.72
C TYR A 53 -8.93 8.77 8.93
N ARG A 54 -8.89 9.55 7.85
CA ARG A 54 -8.37 10.92 7.83
C ARG A 54 -9.35 11.89 8.47
N ALA A 55 -8.82 13.00 8.98
CA ALA A 55 -9.61 14.05 9.62
C ALA A 55 -10.58 14.79 8.67
N ASP A 56 -10.30 14.76 7.36
CA ASP A 56 -11.16 15.32 6.30
C ASP A 56 -12.33 14.40 5.91
N GLY A 57 -12.42 13.21 6.52
CA GLY A 57 -13.44 12.21 6.23
C GLY A 57 -13.10 11.25 5.09
N ALA A 58 -11.93 11.38 4.46
CA ALA A 58 -11.42 10.36 3.54
C ALA A 58 -10.78 9.19 4.29
N ILE A 59 -10.60 8.07 3.59
CA ILE A 59 -9.88 6.89 4.09
C ILE A 59 -8.75 6.59 3.13
N SER A 60 -7.50 6.71 3.58
CA SER A 60 -6.35 6.19 2.83
C SER A 60 -6.23 4.70 3.11
N PHE A 61 -6.01 3.88 2.08
CA PHE A 61 -5.88 2.45 2.26
C PHE A 61 -4.82 1.83 1.36
N VAL A 62 -4.30 0.70 1.85
CA VAL A 62 -3.47 -0.24 1.10
C VAL A 62 -3.97 -1.66 1.32
N ALA A 63 -3.78 -2.55 0.36
CA ALA A 63 -4.25 -3.92 0.50
C ALA A 63 -3.38 -4.92 -0.28
N LEU A 64 -3.44 -6.19 0.14
CA LEU A 64 -3.07 -7.34 -0.69
C LEU A 64 -4.33 -8.15 -1.00
N GLU A 65 -4.47 -8.56 -2.25
CA GLU A 65 -5.57 -9.41 -2.72
C GLU A 65 -5.05 -10.62 -3.50
N GLN A 66 -5.27 -11.81 -2.96
CA GLN A 66 -5.00 -13.06 -3.68
C GLN A 66 -6.17 -13.35 -4.61
N VAL A 67 -5.95 -13.26 -5.92
CA VAL A 67 -6.92 -13.62 -6.95
C VAL A 67 -6.69 -15.06 -7.39
N THR A 68 -7.74 -15.86 -7.44
CA THR A 68 -7.74 -17.24 -7.98
C THR A 68 -8.84 -17.37 -9.03
N GLY A 69 -8.47 -17.81 -10.23
CA GLY A 69 -9.41 -17.91 -11.35
C GLY A 69 -8.67 -17.97 -12.67
N GLN A 70 -8.97 -17.04 -13.56
CA GLN A 70 -8.35 -16.94 -14.87
C GLN A 70 -8.21 -15.49 -15.34
N VAL A 71 -7.15 -15.23 -16.12
CA VAL A 71 -7.02 -14.03 -16.96
C VAL A 71 -7.22 -14.49 -18.41
N ARG A 72 -8.33 -14.09 -19.01
CA ARG A 72 -8.87 -14.61 -20.28
C ARG A 72 -8.91 -16.13 -20.22
N ASP A 73 -8.14 -16.81 -21.08
CA ASP A 73 -8.09 -18.27 -21.17
C ASP A 73 -6.96 -18.89 -20.32
N CYS A 74 -6.24 -18.10 -19.53
CA CYS A 74 -5.11 -18.55 -18.72
C CYS A 74 -5.55 -18.77 -17.25
N PRO A 75 -5.81 -20.01 -16.82
CA PRO A 75 -6.15 -20.31 -15.43
C PRO A 75 -4.93 -20.18 -14.49
N GLY A 76 -5.16 -19.70 -13.28
CA GLY A 76 -4.11 -19.56 -12.30
C GLY A 76 -4.50 -18.71 -11.09
N SER A 77 -3.48 -18.20 -10.42
CA SER A 77 -3.64 -17.25 -9.32
C SER A 77 -2.52 -16.22 -9.34
N PHE A 78 -2.73 -15.07 -8.72
CA PHE A 78 -1.76 -13.98 -8.58
C PHE A 78 -2.16 -13.04 -7.43
N VAL A 79 -1.25 -12.19 -6.98
CA VAL A 79 -1.50 -11.26 -5.87
C VAL A 79 -1.48 -9.83 -6.39
N LEU A 80 -2.56 -9.10 -6.14
CA LEU A 80 -2.62 -7.66 -6.36
C LEU A 80 -2.21 -6.90 -5.10
N GLN A 81 -1.40 -5.86 -5.29
CA GLN A 81 -1.11 -4.86 -4.27
C GLN A 81 -1.87 -3.57 -4.62
N HIS A 82 -2.67 -3.06 -3.67
CA HIS A 82 -3.54 -1.90 -3.86
C HIS A 82 -3.03 -0.69 -3.07
N SER A 83 -3.26 0.50 -3.63
CA SER A 83 -3.11 1.77 -2.94
C SER A 83 -4.21 2.71 -3.40
N GLY A 84 -4.96 3.30 -2.48
CA GLY A 84 -6.08 4.15 -2.85
C GLY A 84 -6.62 5.04 -1.74
N VAL A 85 -7.63 5.81 -2.11
CA VAL A 85 -8.39 6.69 -1.22
C VAL A 85 -9.88 6.44 -1.43
N PHE A 86 -10.62 6.39 -0.32
CA PHE A 86 -12.07 6.39 -0.30
C PHE A 86 -12.61 7.69 0.27
N GLU A 87 -13.35 8.45 -0.51
CA GLU A 87 -13.99 9.69 -0.06
C GLU A 87 -15.41 9.41 0.40
N LEU A 88 -15.60 9.17 1.71
CA LEU A 88 -16.89 8.78 2.30
C LEU A 88 -18.03 9.74 1.93
N ASN A 89 -17.76 11.04 1.92
CA ASN A 89 -18.75 12.08 1.66
C ASN A 89 -19.21 12.11 0.20
N GLN A 90 -18.31 11.82 -0.73
CA GLN A 90 -18.61 11.75 -2.16
C GLN A 90 -19.15 10.37 -2.55
N GLY A 91 -18.83 9.33 -1.77
CA GLY A 91 -19.12 7.94 -2.12
C GLY A 91 -18.27 7.46 -3.29
N THR A 92 -17.04 7.95 -3.40
CA THR A 92 -16.10 7.62 -4.47
C THR A 92 -14.87 6.90 -3.93
N ALA A 93 -14.34 5.97 -4.70
CA ALA A 93 -13.09 5.27 -4.42
C ALA A 93 -12.17 5.38 -5.63
N HIS A 94 -10.92 5.74 -5.39
CA HIS A 94 -9.87 5.73 -6.40
C HIS A 94 -8.75 4.83 -5.91
N ALA A 95 -8.41 3.81 -6.71
CA ALA A 95 -7.34 2.90 -6.35
C ALA A 95 -6.51 2.53 -7.56
N ALA A 96 -5.19 2.56 -7.39
CA ALA A 96 -4.25 1.91 -8.28
C ALA A 96 -3.88 0.55 -7.70
N TRP A 97 -3.59 -0.39 -8.58
CA TRP A 97 -3.05 -1.68 -8.19
C TRP A 97 -1.93 -2.14 -9.10
N ARG A 98 -1.24 -3.19 -8.67
CA ARG A 98 -0.25 -3.90 -9.47
C ARG A 98 -0.24 -5.37 -9.14
N VAL A 99 0.20 -6.18 -10.09
CA VAL A 99 0.56 -7.57 -9.82
C VAL A 99 1.87 -7.58 -9.03
N THR A 100 1.89 -8.32 -7.92
CA THR A 100 3.10 -8.49 -7.11
C THR A 100 4.09 -9.35 -7.89
N PRO A 101 5.37 -8.94 -8.01
CA PRO A 101 6.37 -9.69 -8.78
C PRO A 101 6.49 -11.14 -8.29
N GLY A 102 6.57 -12.09 -9.23
CA GLY A 102 6.67 -13.52 -8.94
C GLY A 102 5.40 -14.17 -8.38
N SER A 103 4.30 -13.44 -8.19
CA SER A 103 3.08 -13.98 -7.55
C SER A 103 2.24 -14.87 -8.47
N GLY A 104 2.46 -14.84 -9.78
CA GLY A 104 1.70 -15.62 -10.76
C GLY A 104 1.95 -17.13 -10.64
N ALA A 105 0.87 -17.91 -10.55
CA ALA A 105 0.88 -19.37 -10.51
C ALA A 105 -0.03 -19.99 -11.59
N GLY A 106 0.15 -21.28 -11.88
CA GLY A 106 -0.53 -21.95 -13.00
C GLY A 106 -0.07 -21.39 -14.35
N ASP A 107 -1.02 -21.10 -15.24
CA ASP A 107 -0.74 -20.52 -16.56
C ASP A 107 -0.52 -19.00 -16.50
N LEU A 108 -0.59 -18.41 -15.29
CA LEU A 108 -0.30 -17.00 -15.02
C LEU A 108 1.13 -16.77 -14.53
N ARG A 109 2.00 -17.79 -14.56
CA ARG A 109 3.43 -17.60 -14.26
C ARG A 109 4.02 -16.55 -15.21
N GLY A 110 4.75 -15.59 -14.65
CA GLY A 110 5.32 -14.47 -15.40
C GLY A 110 4.37 -13.27 -15.55
N LEU A 111 3.13 -13.35 -15.06
CA LEU A 111 2.20 -12.23 -15.07
C LEU A 111 2.80 -11.03 -14.34
N SER A 112 2.80 -9.90 -15.03
CA SER A 112 3.16 -8.59 -14.51
C SER A 112 2.18 -7.56 -15.05
N GLY A 113 1.93 -6.48 -14.32
CA GLY A 113 0.97 -5.48 -14.76
C GLY A 113 0.57 -4.48 -13.70
N GLN A 114 -0.12 -3.45 -14.14
CA GLN A 114 -0.66 -2.36 -13.34
C GLN A 114 -2.03 -1.94 -13.86
N GLY A 115 -2.79 -1.25 -13.03
CA GLY A 115 -4.09 -0.73 -13.41
C GLY A 115 -4.78 -0.15 -12.20
N GLY A 116 -6.10 -0.25 -12.16
CA GLY A 116 -6.84 0.19 -11.01
C GLY A 116 -8.32 0.24 -11.25
N TYR A 117 -9.01 0.95 -10.38
CA TYR A 117 -10.43 1.21 -10.48
C TYR A 117 -10.78 2.60 -9.97
N VAL A 118 -11.85 3.12 -10.55
CA VAL A 118 -12.62 4.24 -9.99
C VAL A 118 -14.02 3.70 -9.73
N TRP A 119 -14.45 3.82 -8.48
CA TRP A 119 -15.79 3.46 -8.07
C TRP A 119 -16.53 4.71 -7.61
N ASP A 120 -17.79 4.79 -7.97
CA ASP A 120 -18.72 5.85 -7.59
C ASP A 120 -20.03 5.15 -7.24
N ARG A 121 -20.50 5.39 -6.00
CA ARG A 121 -21.69 4.75 -5.46
C ARG A 121 -22.94 5.01 -6.30
N GLN A 122 -23.10 6.22 -6.86
CA GLN A 122 -24.27 6.60 -7.65
C GLN A 122 -24.23 5.97 -9.04
N GLN A 123 -23.06 5.89 -9.65
CA GLN A 123 -22.89 5.39 -11.00
C GLN A 123 -22.84 3.86 -11.07
N HIS A 124 -22.15 3.22 -10.11
CA HIS A 124 -21.76 1.82 -10.24
C HIS A 124 -22.45 0.87 -9.26
N GLY A 125 -23.14 1.39 -8.23
CA GLY A 125 -23.84 0.57 -7.25
C GLY A 125 -22.88 -0.37 -6.52
N GLN A 126 -23.16 -1.68 -6.53
CA GLN A 126 -22.32 -2.69 -5.84
C GLN A 126 -21.18 -3.25 -6.70
N THR A 127 -21.11 -2.85 -7.96
CA THR A 127 -20.11 -3.35 -8.91
C THR A 127 -19.02 -2.31 -9.09
N THR A 128 -17.77 -2.74 -9.21
CA THR A 128 -16.63 -1.84 -9.47
C THR A 128 -15.96 -2.20 -10.79
N PRO A 129 -15.99 -1.33 -11.81
CA PRO A 129 -15.24 -1.56 -13.04
C PRO A 129 -13.74 -1.41 -12.78
N PHE A 130 -12.92 -2.17 -13.48
CA PHE A 130 -11.47 -2.10 -13.36
C PHE A 130 -10.76 -2.25 -14.71
N THR A 131 -9.49 -1.85 -14.72
CA THR A 131 -8.53 -2.18 -15.78
C THR A 131 -7.28 -2.84 -15.21
N LEU A 132 -6.63 -3.67 -16.02
CA LEU A 132 -5.30 -4.20 -15.78
C LEU A 132 -4.55 -4.24 -17.12
N ASP A 133 -3.54 -3.40 -17.26
CA ASP A 133 -2.57 -3.48 -18.32
C ASP A 133 -1.47 -4.48 -17.90
N TYR A 134 -1.32 -5.58 -18.63
CA TYR A 134 -0.47 -6.69 -18.25
C TYR A 134 0.35 -7.27 -19.40
N ASP A 135 1.40 -7.98 -19.02
CA ASP A 135 2.21 -8.85 -19.86
C ASP A 135 2.34 -10.22 -19.17
N LEU A 136 2.30 -11.31 -19.95
CA LEU A 136 2.53 -12.68 -19.48
C LEU A 136 3.96 -13.17 -19.75
N GLU A 137 4.74 -12.39 -20.48
CA GLU A 137 6.15 -12.68 -20.73
C GLU A 137 7.03 -12.08 -19.64
N PRO A 138 8.19 -12.69 -19.34
CA PRO A 138 9.12 -12.17 -18.35
C PRO A 138 9.54 -10.74 -18.73
N SER A 139 9.15 -9.78 -17.91
CA SER A 139 9.64 -8.41 -17.98
C SER A 139 10.98 -8.29 -17.23
N SER A 140 11.82 -7.33 -17.61
CA SER A 140 13.04 -7.06 -16.82
C SER A 140 12.65 -6.68 -15.39
N ALA A 141 13.49 -7.04 -14.42
CA ALA A 141 13.23 -6.73 -13.01
C ALA A 141 12.96 -5.23 -12.77
N GLU A 142 13.61 -4.35 -13.55
CA GLU A 142 13.41 -2.90 -13.52
C GLU A 142 12.02 -2.46 -14.02
N ALA A 143 11.53 -3.04 -15.12
CA ALA A 143 10.20 -2.72 -15.65
C ALA A 143 9.09 -3.18 -14.69
N VAL A 144 9.30 -4.34 -14.05
CA VAL A 144 8.37 -4.94 -13.08
C VAL A 144 8.21 -4.05 -11.84
N VAL A 145 9.25 -3.28 -11.45
CA VAL A 145 9.24 -2.49 -10.22
C VAL A 145 8.71 -1.06 -10.33
N ALA A 146 8.33 -0.53 -11.50
CA ALA A 146 7.84 0.87 -11.67
C ALA A 146 6.76 1.27 -10.63
N GLY A 147 6.83 2.39 -9.90
CA GLY A 147 5.98 2.63 -8.70
C GLY A 147 4.45 2.66 -8.95
N ILE A 148 3.64 2.27 -7.95
CA ILE A 148 2.21 2.63 -7.88
C ILE A 148 2.00 3.56 -6.68
N GLY A 149 1.00 4.44 -6.75
CA GLY A 149 0.73 5.42 -5.69
C GLY A 149 1.68 6.63 -5.70
N ALA A 150 2.63 6.70 -6.65
CA ALA A 150 3.45 7.88 -6.88
C ALA A 150 2.57 9.10 -7.19
N GLU A 151 1.53 8.95 -8.03
CA GLU A 151 0.58 10.03 -8.34
C GLU A 151 -0.15 10.54 -7.09
N LEU A 152 -0.57 9.64 -6.19
CA LEU A 152 -1.18 10.02 -4.92
C LEU A 152 -0.17 10.79 -4.07
N ALA A 153 1.03 10.24 -3.88
CA ALA A 153 2.09 10.89 -3.11
C ALA A 153 2.47 12.26 -3.69
N ASP A 154 2.63 12.37 -5.00
CA ASP A 154 2.99 13.59 -5.72
C ASP A 154 1.89 14.65 -5.61
N SER A 155 0.62 14.24 -5.72
CA SER A 155 -0.51 15.17 -5.60
C SER A 155 -0.55 15.86 -4.24
N GLU A 156 -0.13 15.16 -3.17
CA GLU A 156 -0.14 15.65 -1.79
C GLU A 156 1.00 16.62 -1.45
N ILE A 157 2.06 16.66 -2.28
CA ILE A 157 3.21 17.55 -2.10
C ILE A 157 3.39 18.56 -3.23
N ASN A 158 2.55 18.50 -4.26
CA ASN A 158 2.69 19.35 -5.45
C ASN A 158 2.65 20.85 -5.08
N GLY A 159 3.64 21.60 -5.56
CA GLY A 159 3.76 23.03 -5.29
C GLY A 159 4.32 23.40 -3.91
N LEU A 160 4.64 22.43 -3.05
CA LEU A 160 5.27 22.69 -1.76
C LEU A 160 6.79 22.80 -1.88
N SER A 161 7.40 23.66 -1.07
CA SER A 161 8.86 23.68 -0.88
C SER A 161 9.23 22.70 0.22
N LEU A 162 9.90 21.62 -0.16
CA LEU A 162 10.24 20.52 0.76
C LEU A 162 11.54 20.78 1.51
N THR A 163 11.58 20.34 2.76
CA THR A 163 12.73 20.31 3.65
C THR A 163 13.17 18.85 3.80
N PRO A 164 14.44 18.52 3.52
CA PRO A 164 14.95 17.18 3.76
C PRO A 164 15.21 16.97 5.26
N ALA A 165 14.84 15.79 5.76
CA ALA A 165 15.23 15.26 7.06
C ALA A 165 15.80 13.85 6.88
N ARG A 166 16.84 13.53 7.64
CA ARG A 166 17.48 12.21 7.65
C ARG A 166 17.59 11.67 9.07
N SER A 167 17.23 10.41 9.23
CA SER A 167 17.28 9.69 10.50
C SER A 167 17.75 8.26 10.29
N THR A 168 18.43 7.69 11.28
CA THR A 168 18.64 6.25 11.37
C THR A 168 17.47 5.60 12.10
N PHE A 169 17.22 4.32 11.85
CA PHE A 169 16.28 3.55 12.67
C PHE A 169 16.78 2.14 12.96
N GLU A 170 16.28 1.55 14.03
CA GLU A 170 16.46 0.14 14.36
C GLU A 170 15.10 -0.54 14.52
N ILE A 171 14.99 -1.81 14.10
CA ILE A 171 13.80 -2.62 14.35
C ILE A 171 13.91 -3.19 15.77
N SER A 172 13.04 -2.72 16.66
CA SER A 172 13.01 -3.13 18.08
C SER A 172 12.06 -4.30 18.34
N GLY A 173 11.21 -4.66 17.36
CA GLY A 173 10.32 -5.81 17.44
C GLY A 173 9.72 -6.18 16.10
N TRP A 174 9.51 -7.48 15.90
CA TRP A 174 8.89 -8.06 14.72
C TRP A 174 8.02 -9.25 15.16
N ASP A 175 6.70 -9.13 14.95
CA ASP A 175 5.75 -10.21 15.17
C ASP A 175 5.01 -10.48 13.86
N GLN A 176 5.13 -11.70 13.32
CA GLN A 176 4.56 -12.06 12.02
C GLN A 176 3.63 -13.25 12.15
N THR A 177 2.47 -13.14 11.51
CA THR A 177 1.48 -14.21 11.40
C THR A 177 1.22 -14.54 9.93
N PRO A 178 1.24 -15.82 9.51
CA PRO A 178 0.77 -16.22 8.19
C PRO A 178 -0.70 -15.81 7.96
N LEU A 179 -1.04 -15.37 6.75
CA LEU A 179 -2.40 -15.11 6.29
C LEU A 179 -2.88 -16.24 5.37
N ASP A 180 -2.04 -16.65 4.41
CA ASP A 180 -2.32 -17.76 3.50
C ASP A 180 -1.00 -18.41 3.05
N GLU A 181 -1.03 -19.73 2.89
CA GLU A 181 0.13 -20.53 2.47
C GLU A 181 -0.34 -21.61 1.48
N PRO A 182 -0.71 -21.22 0.25
CA PRO A 182 -1.21 -22.17 -0.74
C PRO A 182 -0.12 -23.15 -1.16
N ALA A 183 -0.52 -24.33 -1.66
CA ALA A 183 0.41 -25.32 -2.18
C ALA A 183 1.16 -24.85 -3.45
N ALA A 184 0.58 -23.89 -4.18
CA ALA A 184 1.19 -23.22 -5.32
C ALA A 184 0.84 -21.74 -5.28
N GLY A 185 1.85 -20.88 -5.49
CA GLY A 185 1.72 -19.43 -5.38
C GLY A 185 2.43 -18.87 -4.16
N PRO A 186 2.47 -17.54 -3.99
CA PRO A 186 3.22 -16.90 -2.94
C PRO A 186 2.61 -17.14 -1.56
N LYS A 187 3.45 -17.06 -0.52
CA LYS A 187 3.00 -17.00 0.86
C LYS A 187 2.58 -15.58 1.21
N LEU A 188 1.45 -15.46 1.90
CA LEU A 188 0.96 -14.19 2.42
C LEU A 188 1.10 -14.17 3.95
N ALA A 189 1.52 -13.04 4.49
CA ALA A 189 1.63 -12.84 5.92
C ALA A 189 1.24 -11.41 6.31
N ARG A 190 0.97 -11.23 7.60
CA ARG A 190 0.91 -9.92 8.24
C ARG A 190 2.03 -9.80 9.27
N ALA A 191 2.52 -8.59 9.52
CA ALA A 191 3.47 -8.36 10.61
C ALA A 191 3.23 -7.05 11.34
N THR A 192 3.42 -7.06 12.65
CA THR A 192 3.55 -5.85 13.48
C THR A 192 5.04 -5.58 13.68
N VAL A 193 5.51 -4.42 13.26
CA VAL A 193 6.93 -4.03 13.31
C VAL A 193 7.09 -2.78 14.15
N LYS A 194 8.01 -2.82 15.12
CA LYS A 194 8.34 -1.67 15.97
C LYS A 194 9.69 -1.11 15.57
N LYS A 195 9.81 0.22 15.51
CA LYS A 195 11.07 0.90 15.21
C LYS A 195 11.38 2.00 16.19
N ILE A 196 12.67 2.29 16.34
CA ILE A 196 13.18 3.43 17.10
C ILE A 196 13.98 4.31 16.14
N PHE A 197 13.63 5.59 16.03
CA PHE A 197 14.26 6.57 15.15
C PHE A 197 15.20 7.50 15.92
N ARG A 198 16.31 7.87 15.28
CA ARG A 198 17.31 8.83 15.81
C ARG A 198 17.81 9.74 14.68
N GLY A 199 17.95 11.03 14.96
CA GLY A 199 18.41 12.03 13.99
C GLY A 199 17.44 13.21 13.94
N ASP A 200 17.11 13.68 12.74
CA ASP A 200 16.12 14.75 12.56
C ASP A 200 14.72 14.36 13.05
N LEU A 201 14.41 13.06 12.98
CA LEU A 201 13.28 12.41 13.63
C LEU A 201 13.79 11.58 14.82
N GLU A 202 13.30 11.90 16.00
CA GLU A 202 13.52 11.12 17.23
C GLU A 202 12.18 10.59 17.73
N GLY A 203 12.05 9.27 17.91
CA GLY A 203 10.79 8.68 18.36
C GLY A 203 10.69 7.19 18.11
N GLU A 204 9.47 6.69 18.20
CA GLU A 204 9.16 5.27 17.96
C GLU A 204 8.04 5.15 16.92
N SER A 205 7.96 3.99 16.29
CA SER A 205 6.81 3.65 15.45
C SER A 205 6.31 2.23 15.67
N ILE A 206 5.05 2.05 15.30
CA ILE A 206 4.42 0.74 15.13
C ILE A 206 3.83 0.70 13.73
N ALA A 207 4.23 -0.29 12.94
CA ALA A 207 3.75 -0.53 11.59
C ALA A 207 3.01 -1.86 11.51
N GLU A 208 1.84 -1.86 10.87
CA GLU A 208 1.18 -3.08 10.40
C GLU A 208 1.52 -3.28 8.93
N LEU A 209 2.07 -4.44 8.59
CA LEU A 209 2.48 -4.82 7.24
C LEU A 209 1.59 -5.95 6.72
N LEU A 210 1.32 -5.93 5.42
CA LEU A 210 0.88 -7.08 4.65
C LEU A 210 2.00 -7.46 3.68
N LEU A 211 2.42 -8.72 3.68
CA LEU A 211 3.56 -9.22 2.94
C LEU A 211 3.14 -10.31 1.96
N CYS A 212 3.72 -10.27 0.77
CA CYS A 212 3.66 -11.32 -0.25
C CYS A 212 5.08 -11.76 -0.57
N GLN A 213 5.37 -13.06 -0.39
CA GLN A 213 6.68 -13.66 -0.63
C GLN A 213 6.52 -14.71 -1.72
N ALA A 214 7.09 -14.45 -2.90
CA ALA A 214 7.07 -15.37 -4.02
C ALA A 214 8.19 -16.42 -3.90
N ASP A 215 8.00 -17.57 -4.53
CA ASP A 215 8.95 -18.69 -4.49
C ASP A 215 10.29 -18.37 -5.17
N ASP A 216 10.29 -17.41 -6.10
CA ASP A 216 11.50 -16.96 -6.82
C ASP A 216 12.33 -15.92 -6.04
N GLY A 217 11.92 -15.61 -4.81
CA GLY A 217 12.55 -14.60 -3.95
C GLY A 217 12.09 -13.17 -4.21
N SER A 218 11.23 -12.93 -5.21
CA SER A 218 10.53 -11.66 -5.35
C SER A 218 9.56 -11.46 -4.19
N ALA A 219 9.31 -10.20 -3.84
CA ALA A 219 8.41 -9.88 -2.74
C ALA A 219 7.70 -8.55 -2.95
N GLY A 220 6.54 -8.41 -2.32
CA GLY A 220 5.82 -7.14 -2.19
C GLY A 220 5.34 -6.95 -0.77
N TYR A 221 5.23 -5.69 -0.33
CA TYR A 221 4.57 -5.36 0.91
C TYR A 221 3.90 -4.01 0.86
N VAL A 222 2.87 -3.88 1.69
CA VAL A 222 2.22 -2.61 2.02
C VAL A 222 2.12 -2.45 3.51
N ALA A 223 2.04 -1.20 3.98
CA ALA A 223 1.96 -0.93 5.39
C ALA A 223 1.29 0.41 5.70
N LEU A 224 0.77 0.51 6.92
CA LEU A 224 0.54 1.78 7.61
C LEU A 224 1.38 1.80 8.88
N GLU A 225 2.15 2.87 9.06
CA GLU A 225 3.09 3.04 10.16
C GLU A 225 2.78 4.30 10.93
N ARG A 226 2.36 4.18 12.20
CA ARG A 226 2.26 5.34 13.08
C ARG A 226 3.61 5.62 13.70
N VAL A 227 4.10 6.83 13.47
CA VAL A 227 5.28 7.39 14.13
C VAL A 227 4.81 8.32 15.25
N VAL A 228 5.41 8.21 16.43
CA VAL A 228 5.23 9.12 17.56
C VAL A 228 6.60 9.64 17.99
N GLY A 229 6.79 10.96 17.98
CA GLY A 229 8.09 11.53 18.27
C GLY A 229 8.21 13.01 18.00
N ARG A 230 9.43 13.43 17.67
CA ARG A 230 9.83 14.80 17.42
C ARG A 230 10.57 14.89 16.10
N LEU A 231 10.02 15.64 15.13
CA LEU A 231 10.64 15.93 13.83
C LEU A 231 11.11 17.38 13.84
N ALA A 232 12.41 17.61 13.65
CA ALA A 232 13.02 18.94 13.61
C ALA A 232 12.59 19.85 14.78
N GLY A 233 12.48 19.28 15.99
CA GLY A 233 12.07 20.00 17.20
C GLY A 233 10.56 20.05 17.47
N ARG A 234 9.70 19.67 16.52
CA ARG A 234 8.24 19.69 16.66
C ARG A 234 7.72 18.33 17.14
N THR A 235 6.91 18.31 18.19
CA THR A 235 6.43 17.06 18.81
C THR A 235 5.05 16.69 18.30
N GLY A 236 4.83 15.42 18.00
CA GLY A 236 3.53 14.91 17.60
C GLY A 236 3.60 13.46 17.14
N SER A 237 2.58 13.06 16.38
CA SER A 237 2.54 11.79 15.67
C SER A 237 2.07 12.02 14.23
N PHE A 238 2.32 11.05 13.35
CA PHE A 238 1.82 11.01 11.98
C PHE A 238 1.82 9.57 11.49
N VAL A 239 1.13 9.31 10.37
CA VAL A 239 1.09 7.98 9.74
C VAL A 239 1.82 8.03 8.40
N VAL A 240 2.68 7.05 8.14
CA VAL A 240 3.32 6.82 6.84
C VAL A 240 2.65 5.64 6.16
N GLN A 241 2.25 5.82 4.89
CA GLN A 241 1.77 4.74 4.04
C GLN A 241 2.92 4.16 3.21
N HIS A 242 3.00 2.83 3.09
CA HIS A 242 4.06 2.11 2.40
C HIS A 242 3.49 1.33 1.23
N ASN A 243 4.18 1.38 0.08
CA ASN A 243 3.94 0.51 -1.06
C ASN A 243 5.28 0.13 -1.67
N ALA A 244 5.75 -1.11 -1.48
CA ALA A 244 7.07 -1.48 -1.97
C ALA A 244 7.13 -2.91 -2.51
N ILE A 245 8.00 -3.11 -3.50
CA ILE A 245 8.21 -4.39 -4.17
C ILE A 245 9.68 -4.60 -4.49
N SER A 246 10.04 -5.86 -4.69
CA SER A 246 11.38 -6.29 -5.05
C SER A 246 11.34 -7.48 -6.00
N SER A 247 12.28 -7.52 -6.93
CA SER A 247 12.54 -8.66 -7.80
C SER A 247 14.04 -8.74 -8.09
N GLY A 248 14.69 -9.82 -7.64
CA GLY A 248 16.15 -9.93 -7.66
C GLY A 248 16.81 -8.77 -6.88
N ALA A 249 17.73 -8.06 -7.53
CA ALA A 249 18.39 -6.88 -6.95
C ALA A 249 17.57 -5.58 -7.12
N ALA A 250 16.54 -5.56 -7.97
CA ALA A 250 15.71 -4.39 -8.19
C ALA A 250 14.71 -4.25 -7.04
N GLN A 251 14.63 -3.05 -6.47
CA GLN A 251 13.66 -2.68 -5.45
C GLN A 251 13.06 -1.33 -5.80
N ASN A 252 11.78 -1.15 -5.50
CA ASN A 252 11.14 0.14 -5.59
C ASN A 252 10.06 0.26 -4.53
N GLY A 253 9.76 1.49 -4.14
CA GLY A 253 8.60 1.76 -3.31
C GLY A 253 8.23 3.23 -3.29
N VAL A 254 7.02 3.47 -2.79
CA VAL A 254 6.45 4.79 -2.55
C VAL A 254 6.07 4.83 -1.09
N TRP A 255 6.60 5.81 -0.37
CA TRP A 255 6.23 6.08 1.01
C TRP A 255 5.86 7.55 1.15
N PHE A 256 4.77 7.83 1.83
CA PHE A 256 4.34 9.21 2.06
C PHE A 256 3.56 9.36 3.35
N VAL A 257 3.59 10.57 3.90
CA VAL A 257 2.79 10.92 5.07
C VAL A 257 1.32 10.94 4.68
N VAL A 258 0.49 10.14 5.34
CA VAL A 258 -0.95 10.13 5.14
C VAL A 258 -1.49 11.53 5.45
N PRO A 259 -2.16 12.19 4.50
CA PRO A 259 -2.65 13.56 4.68
C PRO A 259 -3.58 13.69 5.88
N GLY A 260 -3.41 14.76 6.65
CA GLY A 260 -4.22 15.01 7.84
C GLY A 260 -4.00 14.00 8.99
N SER A 261 -3.03 13.08 8.89
CA SER A 261 -2.73 12.13 9.96
C SER A 261 -1.92 12.75 11.11
N ALA A 262 -1.28 13.89 10.86
CA ALA A 262 -0.32 14.47 11.77
C ALA A 262 -0.95 15.25 12.93
N THR A 263 -0.36 15.14 14.11
CA THR A 263 -0.93 15.59 15.39
C THR A 263 0.02 16.54 16.13
N GLY A 264 -0.46 17.15 17.22
CA GLY A 264 0.37 18.03 18.05
C GLY A 264 0.94 19.19 17.26
N ASP A 265 2.25 19.43 17.43
CA ASP A 265 2.99 20.42 16.66
C ASP A 265 3.29 19.94 15.24
N LEU A 266 3.00 18.69 14.87
CA LEU A 266 3.21 18.19 13.51
C LEU A 266 2.00 18.37 12.58
N ARG A 267 0.92 19.00 13.05
CA ARG A 267 -0.23 19.33 12.19
C ARG A 267 0.20 20.06 10.91
N GLY A 268 -0.44 19.68 9.81
CA GLY A 268 -0.12 20.17 8.47
C GLY A 268 1.00 19.39 7.76
N LEU A 269 1.67 18.43 8.40
CA LEU A 269 2.75 17.66 7.78
C LEU A 269 2.26 16.99 6.48
N ARG A 270 3.05 17.16 5.42
CA ARG A 270 3.02 16.44 4.15
C ARG A 270 4.45 16.04 3.82
N GLY A 271 4.64 14.94 3.12
CA GLY A 271 5.97 14.56 2.70
C GLY A 271 6.06 13.19 2.07
N GLN A 272 7.15 12.99 1.33
CA GLN A 272 7.55 11.71 0.80
C GLN A 272 8.67 11.16 1.66
N ALA A 273 8.53 9.89 2.03
CA ALA A 273 9.49 9.18 2.84
C ALA A 273 10.24 8.15 2.00
N GLU A 274 11.35 7.68 2.54
CA GLU A 274 12.12 6.61 1.95
C GLU A 274 12.82 5.81 3.04
N TYR A 275 12.68 4.49 2.97
CA TYR A 275 13.40 3.55 3.82
C TYR A 275 14.48 2.86 2.99
N ARG A 276 15.75 3.02 3.37
CA ARG A 276 16.89 2.39 2.69
C ARG A 276 17.91 1.87 3.67
N HIS A 277 18.82 1.05 3.18
CA HIS A 277 20.06 0.73 3.87
C HIS A 277 21.22 1.40 3.15
N ASP A 278 22.08 2.09 3.89
CA ASP A 278 23.37 2.58 3.40
C ASP A 278 24.54 1.89 4.13
N GLU A 279 25.76 2.38 3.91
CA GLU A 279 26.97 1.82 4.52
C GLU A 279 26.98 1.85 6.06
N HIS A 280 26.11 2.66 6.69
CA HIS A 280 26.00 2.83 8.13
C HIS A 280 24.76 2.14 8.74
N GLY A 281 23.90 1.52 7.92
CA GLY A 281 22.72 0.78 8.37
C GLY A 281 21.42 1.33 7.82
N ALA A 282 20.33 1.12 8.56
CA ALA A 282 18.99 1.48 8.12
C ALA A 282 18.69 2.97 8.32
N VAL A 283 18.22 3.62 7.25
CA VAL A 283 17.99 5.06 7.15
C VAL A 283 16.58 5.34 6.70
N PHE A 284 15.99 6.35 7.33
CA PHE A 284 14.72 6.98 6.97
C PHE A 284 15.01 8.41 6.50
N ASN A 285 14.73 8.67 5.22
CA ASN A 285 14.72 10.02 4.67
C ASN A 285 13.28 10.49 4.55
N LEU A 286 13.05 11.78 4.81
CA LEU A 286 11.75 12.41 4.68
C LEU A 286 11.95 13.79 4.05
N ASP A 287 11.41 13.98 2.85
CA ASP A 287 11.25 15.30 2.25
C ASP A 287 9.85 15.80 2.61
N TYR A 288 9.79 16.83 3.48
CA TYR A 288 8.52 17.27 4.05
C TYR A 288 8.28 18.77 3.94
N ALA A 289 7.01 19.12 4.04
CA ALA A 289 6.56 20.49 4.25
C ALA A 289 5.39 20.50 5.24
N PHE A 290 5.04 21.69 5.71
CA PHE A 290 3.83 21.91 6.49
C PHE A 290 2.88 22.76 5.66
N ALA A 291 1.77 22.14 5.25
CA ALA A 291 0.68 22.86 4.59
C ALA A 291 -0.02 23.78 5.60
N PRO A 292 -0.49 24.98 5.20
CA PRO A 292 -1.33 25.82 6.03
C PRO A 292 -2.61 25.09 6.44
N ASP A 293 -3.13 25.40 7.63
CA ASP A 293 -4.40 24.83 8.09
C ASP A 293 -5.54 25.20 7.10
N GLY A 294 -6.19 24.21 6.49
CA GLY A 294 -7.41 24.38 5.70
C GLY A 294 -7.28 24.27 4.17
N VAL A 295 -6.26 23.60 3.64
CA VAL A 295 -6.22 23.12 2.24
C VAL A 295 -6.53 21.64 2.18
#